data_AF-A0A2V0PNA2-F1
#
_entry.id   AF-A0A2V0PNA2-F1
#
_cell.length_a   1.000
_cell.length_b   1.000
_cell.length_c   1.000
_cell.angle_alpha   90.00
_cell.angle_beta   90.00
_cell.angle_gamma   90.00
#
_symmetry.space_group_name_H-M   'P 1'
#
loop_
_entity.id
_entity.type
_entity.pdbx_description
1 polymer ?
#
loop_
_entity_poly.entity_id
_entity_poly.type
_entity_poly.pdbx_seq_one_letter_code
_entity_poly.pdbx_strand_id
1 'polypeptide(L)'
;MAQWKAILLFGLVLSAACLRPAAAEEAEDADDEDYAEAERAHLIVRKWFKEERAVQGRNLTVHLELYNAGSTTANSVELVDADIPEGFELVEGSGRASFAKVAVGSSAAHSYVVKVAAAEGFATFEPAKVTYKADADGEEQTTVSTPAYVEAITAVQELQHYALIGGKYASLGMMRTSRDWFTAFAVLAVLGAALGGNSAYKGVSTARTNQRRKKALAELEKDA
;
A
#
# COMPACT_ATOMS: atom_id res chain seq x y z
N MET A 1 -23.26 -13.24 52.13
CA MET A 1 -23.10 -14.19 53.26
C MET A 1 -23.19 -15.60 52.71
N ALA A 2 -22.17 -16.42 53.01
CA ALA A 2 -22.04 -17.89 52.81
C ALA A 2 -22.21 -18.42 51.36
N GLN A 3 -21.13 -18.75 50.63
CA GLN A 3 -20.32 -20.00 50.71
C GLN A 3 -21.13 -21.29 50.59
N TRP A 4 -21.05 -21.96 49.44
CA TRP A 4 -21.34 -23.39 49.28
C TRP A 4 -20.26 -24.10 48.44
N LYS A 5 -19.52 -24.97 49.13
CA LYS A 5 -18.71 -26.16 48.79
C LYS A 5 -18.78 -26.64 47.31
N ALA A 6 -17.66 -26.78 46.59
CA ALA A 6 -16.60 -27.81 46.65
C ALA A 6 -16.81 -28.98 45.68
N ILE A 7 -15.96 -29.10 44.65
CA ILE A 7 -15.59 -30.34 43.92
C ILE A 7 -14.13 -30.13 43.44
N LEU A 8 -13.13 -30.56 44.22
CA LEU A 8 -12.35 -31.81 44.06
C LEU A 8 -11.46 -31.86 42.82
N LEU A 9 -10.15 -31.59 43.02
CA LEU A 9 -9.01 -32.36 42.48
C LEU A 9 -7.69 -31.70 42.92
N PHE A 10 -7.31 -31.94 44.17
CA PHE A 10 -5.94 -31.70 44.64
C PHE A 10 -5.61 -32.82 45.62
N GLY A 11 -4.80 -33.77 45.16
CA GLY A 11 -4.45 -34.93 45.95
C GLY A 11 -3.52 -35.87 45.22
N LEU A 12 -2.24 -35.50 45.11
CA LEU A 12 -1.14 -36.45 45.26
C LEU A 12 0.21 -35.71 45.37
N VAL A 13 0.55 -35.32 46.60
CA VAL A 13 1.94 -35.05 46.99
C VAL A 13 2.15 -35.82 48.29
N LEU A 14 2.95 -36.90 48.25
CA LEU A 14 3.99 -37.22 49.24
C LEU A 14 4.65 -38.59 48.95
N SER A 15 5.96 -38.50 48.65
CA SER A 15 7.05 -39.30 49.22
C SER A 15 7.25 -40.77 48.81
N ALA A 16 8.34 -41.00 48.06
CA ALA A 16 9.44 -41.93 48.41
C ALA A 16 10.49 -41.85 47.27
N ALA A 17 11.55 -41.05 47.40
CA ALA A 17 12.81 -41.50 48.00
C ALA A 17 13.42 -42.74 47.32
N CYS A 18 13.96 -42.56 46.11
CA CYS A 18 15.07 -43.36 45.61
C CYS A 18 16.23 -42.42 45.27
N LEU A 19 17.27 -42.51 46.10
CA LEU A 19 18.58 -41.90 45.92
C LEU A 19 19.12 -42.16 44.51
N ARG A 20 19.47 -41.09 43.80
CA ARG A 20 20.57 -41.08 42.83
C ARG A 20 21.46 -39.88 43.20
N PRO A 21 22.76 -40.08 43.47
CA PRO A 21 23.64 -38.94 43.71
C PRO A 21 23.79 -38.21 42.38
N ALA A 22 23.21 -37.02 42.30
CA ALA A 22 23.60 -36.03 41.31
C ALA A 22 25.02 -35.61 41.69
N ALA A 23 26.00 -36.17 40.99
CA ALA A 23 27.33 -35.59 40.95
C ALA A 23 27.15 -34.15 40.50
N ALA A 24 27.64 -33.23 41.33
CA ALA A 24 27.83 -31.85 40.96
C ALA A 24 28.82 -31.83 39.80
N GLU A 25 28.32 -31.81 38.57
CA GLU A 25 29.00 -31.08 37.51
C GLU A 25 28.64 -29.63 37.75
N GLU A 26 29.55 -28.94 38.44
CA GLU A 26 29.71 -27.51 38.27
C GLU A 26 29.82 -27.29 36.75
N ALA A 27 28.75 -26.77 36.15
CA ALA A 27 28.79 -26.26 34.81
C ALA A 27 29.70 -25.02 34.86
N GLU A 28 30.99 -25.28 34.76
CA GLU A 28 32.00 -24.31 34.39
C GLU A 28 31.56 -23.68 33.07
N ASP A 29 31.53 -22.35 33.08
CA ASP A 29 31.68 -21.47 31.94
C ASP A 29 30.78 -21.80 30.74
N ALA A 30 29.52 -21.35 30.85
CA ALA A 30 28.78 -20.97 29.65
C ALA A 30 29.51 -19.79 29.03
N ASP A 31 30.36 -20.11 28.05
CA ASP A 31 30.96 -19.25 27.04
C ASP A 31 30.23 -17.90 26.94
N ASP A 32 30.79 -16.88 27.60
CA ASP A 32 30.68 -15.50 27.15
C ASP A 32 31.46 -15.46 25.82
N GLU A 33 30.87 -16.01 24.76
CA GLU A 33 31.32 -15.76 23.40
C GLU A 33 31.14 -14.25 23.19
N ASP A 34 32.24 -13.52 23.35
CA ASP A 34 32.40 -12.16 22.85
C ASP A 34 31.72 -12.10 21.47
N TYR A 35 30.58 -11.39 21.39
CA TYR A 35 30.09 -10.85 20.12
C TYR A 35 31.10 -9.80 19.68
N ALA A 36 32.31 -10.22 19.31
CA ALA A 36 33.25 -9.41 18.60
C ALA A 36 32.49 -8.98 17.35
N GLU A 37 32.05 -7.73 17.33
CA GLU A 37 31.48 -7.08 16.17
C GLU A 37 32.57 -7.13 15.12
N ALA A 38 32.54 -8.19 14.30
CA ALA A 38 33.58 -8.45 13.31
C ALA A 38 33.70 -7.18 12.48
N GLU A 39 34.88 -6.55 12.50
CA GLU A 39 35.13 -5.30 11.80
C GLU A 39 35.02 -5.54 10.29
N ARG A 40 33.82 -5.44 9.74
CA ARG A 40 33.50 -5.82 8.36
C ARG A 40 32.40 -4.94 7.79
N ALA A 41 32.38 -4.78 6.46
CA ALA A 41 31.31 -4.06 5.80
C ALA A 41 30.00 -4.86 5.82
N HIS A 42 28.89 -4.17 6.05
CA HIS A 42 27.56 -4.75 6.05
C HIS A 42 26.62 -3.89 5.21
N LEU A 43 26.24 -4.40 4.04
CA LEU A 43 25.35 -3.67 3.12
C LEU A 43 23.89 -4.02 3.38
N ILE A 44 23.10 -2.98 3.66
CA ILE A 44 21.64 -3.03 3.70
C ILE A 44 21.14 -2.51 2.36
N VAL A 45 20.27 -3.27 1.70
CA VAL A 45 19.76 -2.94 0.36
C VAL A 45 18.25 -2.74 0.42
N ARG A 46 17.80 -1.56 0.02
CA ARG A 46 16.38 -1.19 -0.04
C ARG A 46 15.94 -1.03 -1.48
N LYS A 47 14.85 -1.72 -1.85
CA LYS A 47 14.19 -1.60 -3.15
C LYS A 47 12.82 -0.95 -2.98
N TRP A 48 12.52 0.08 -3.79
CA TRP A 48 11.25 0.82 -3.73
C TRP A 48 10.92 1.47 -5.08
N PHE A 49 9.67 1.93 -5.25
CA PHE A 49 9.21 2.60 -6.46
C PHE A 49 9.03 4.09 -6.25
N LYS A 50 9.43 4.89 -7.23
CA LYS A 50 9.24 6.35 -7.16
C LYS A 50 7.78 6.75 -7.22
N GLU A 51 7.03 6.09 -8.09
CA GLU A 51 5.61 6.31 -8.27
C GLU A 51 4.81 5.48 -7.25
N GLU A 52 3.72 6.06 -6.74
CA GLU A 52 2.85 5.40 -5.77
C GLU A 52 2.11 4.20 -6.39
N ARG A 53 1.90 4.21 -7.71
CA ARG A 53 1.11 3.22 -8.45
C ARG A 53 1.70 2.92 -9.81
N ALA A 54 1.61 1.65 -10.20
CA ALA A 54 1.88 1.22 -11.56
C ALA A 54 0.61 1.40 -12.40
N VAL A 55 0.71 2.16 -13.50
CA VAL A 55 -0.42 2.39 -14.40
C VAL A 55 -0.08 1.87 -15.77
N GLN A 56 -0.95 1.04 -16.34
CA GLN A 56 -0.78 0.50 -17.69
C GLN A 56 -0.48 1.60 -18.72
N GLY A 57 0.52 1.35 -19.55
CA GLY A 57 1.02 2.27 -20.56
C GLY A 57 1.97 3.35 -20.04
N ARG A 58 2.17 3.46 -18.71
CA ARG A 58 3.07 4.45 -18.08
C ARG A 58 4.37 3.79 -17.59
N ASN A 59 5.36 4.64 -17.37
CA ASN A 59 6.64 4.25 -16.81
C ASN A 59 6.58 4.21 -15.28
N LEU A 60 7.29 3.25 -14.71
CA LEU A 60 7.51 3.03 -13.29
C LEU A 60 9.02 2.99 -13.05
N THR A 61 9.50 3.81 -12.13
CA THR A 61 10.92 3.91 -11.79
C THR A 61 11.21 3.04 -10.58
N VAL A 62 12.08 2.05 -10.75
CA VAL A 62 12.57 1.20 -9.67
C VAL A 62 13.85 1.79 -9.11
N HIS A 63 13.89 1.98 -7.80
CA HIS A 63 15.04 2.51 -7.07
C HIS A 63 15.62 1.43 -6.14
N LEU A 64 16.94 1.29 -6.19
CA LEU A 64 17.73 0.49 -5.27
C LEU A 64 18.73 1.37 -4.56
N GLU A 65 18.75 1.29 -3.23
CA GLU A 65 19.66 2.02 -2.39
C GLU A 65 20.44 1.03 -1.51
N LEU A 66 21.75 1.18 -1.51
CA LEU A 66 22.69 0.37 -0.77
C LEU A 66 23.30 1.25 0.30
N TYR A 67 23.13 0.89 1.56
CA TYR A 67 23.70 1.60 2.69
C TYR A 67 24.70 0.69 3.41
N ASN A 68 25.91 1.19 3.65
CA ASN A 68 26.90 0.45 4.42
C ASN A 68 26.75 0.76 5.92
N ALA A 69 26.14 -0.17 6.64
CA ALA A 69 25.94 -0.15 8.08
C ALA A 69 27.05 -0.87 8.86
N GLY A 70 28.06 -1.40 8.17
CA GLY A 70 29.21 -2.04 8.82
C GLY A 70 30.26 -1.05 9.29
N SER A 71 31.36 -1.57 9.81
CA SER A 71 32.48 -0.79 10.36
C SER A 71 33.65 -0.60 9.39
N THR A 72 33.63 -1.28 8.23
CA THR A 72 34.64 -1.12 7.16
C THR A 72 34.00 -0.82 5.79
N THR A 73 34.83 -0.46 4.80
CA THR A 73 34.36 -0.08 3.45
C THR A 73 34.07 -1.31 2.60
N ALA A 74 32.87 -1.41 2.04
CA ALA A 74 32.54 -2.45 1.07
C ALA A 74 33.23 -2.14 -0.28
N ASN A 75 33.88 -3.14 -0.88
CA ASN A 75 34.59 -3.00 -2.15
C ASN A 75 34.01 -3.92 -3.22
N SER A 76 34.20 -3.55 -4.50
CA SER A 76 33.76 -4.34 -5.66
C SER A 76 32.29 -4.77 -5.55
N VAL A 77 31.41 -3.79 -5.32
CA VAL A 77 29.99 -4.04 -5.10
C VAL A 77 29.30 -4.22 -6.45
N GLU A 78 28.72 -5.40 -6.67
CA GLU A 78 27.92 -5.70 -7.85
C GLU A 78 26.46 -5.92 -7.45
N LEU A 79 25.55 -5.25 -8.14
CA LEU A 79 24.12 -5.35 -7.95
C LEU A 79 23.50 -5.99 -9.18
N VAL A 80 22.64 -6.98 -8.95
CA VAL A 80 21.91 -7.72 -9.99
C VAL A 80 20.44 -7.82 -9.60
N ASP A 81 19.60 -7.20 -10.41
CA ASP A 81 18.14 -7.18 -10.37
C ASP A 81 17.62 -7.54 -11.77
N ALA A 82 17.74 -8.82 -12.14
CA ALA A 82 17.49 -9.28 -13.51
C ALA A 82 16.04 -9.74 -13.74
N ASP A 83 15.26 -9.91 -12.67
CA ASP A 83 13.95 -10.54 -12.72
C ASP A 83 12.85 -9.47 -12.79
N ILE A 84 12.53 -9.07 -14.02
CA ILE A 84 11.40 -8.18 -14.30
C ILE A 84 10.12 -9.03 -14.35
N PRO A 85 9.08 -8.69 -13.56
CA PRO A 85 7.85 -9.46 -13.54
C PRO A 85 7.10 -9.43 -14.87
N GLU A 86 6.23 -10.43 -15.08
CA GLU A 86 5.36 -10.45 -16.26
C GLU A 86 4.49 -9.19 -16.36
N GLY A 87 4.31 -8.69 -17.58
CA GLY A 87 3.54 -7.48 -17.83
C GLY A 87 4.32 -6.18 -17.63
N PHE A 88 5.61 -6.24 -17.27
CA PHE A 88 6.54 -5.11 -17.26
C PHE A 88 7.65 -5.28 -18.30
N GLU A 89 8.12 -4.17 -18.85
CA GLU A 89 9.17 -4.15 -19.87
C GLU A 89 10.26 -3.15 -19.48
N LEU A 90 11.54 -3.54 -19.54
CA LEU A 90 12.64 -2.60 -19.32
C LEU A 90 12.68 -1.56 -20.44
N VAL A 91 12.62 -0.27 -20.10
CA VAL A 91 12.69 0.83 -21.06
C VAL A 91 14.04 1.54 -20.98
N GLU A 92 14.52 1.80 -19.77
CA GLU A 92 15.72 2.61 -19.56
C GLU A 92 16.58 2.04 -18.43
N GLY A 93 17.90 2.10 -18.61
CA GLY A 93 18.87 1.62 -17.65
C GLY A 93 19.17 0.12 -17.79
N SER A 94 19.61 -0.47 -16.69
CA SER A 94 20.06 -1.85 -16.63
C SER A 94 19.66 -2.42 -15.27
N GLY A 95 19.23 -3.68 -15.23
CA GLY A 95 19.04 -4.41 -13.97
C GLY A 95 20.36 -4.70 -13.24
N ARG A 96 21.51 -4.40 -13.85
CA ARG A 96 22.84 -4.57 -13.25
C ARG A 96 23.55 -3.24 -13.05
N ALA A 97 24.23 -3.10 -11.93
CA ALA A 97 25.10 -1.97 -11.61
C ALA A 97 26.34 -2.42 -10.84
N SER A 98 27.44 -1.68 -10.98
CA SER A 98 28.70 -1.96 -10.29
C SER A 98 29.22 -0.68 -9.63
N PHE A 99 29.63 -0.77 -8.36
CA PHE A 99 30.22 0.32 -7.60
C PHE A 99 31.60 -0.11 -7.11
N ALA A 100 32.60 0.75 -7.31
CA ALA A 100 33.97 0.44 -6.88
C ALA A 100 34.05 0.27 -5.36
N LYS A 101 33.36 1.13 -4.60
CA LYS A 101 33.34 1.11 -3.13
C LYS A 101 32.10 1.80 -2.57
N VAL A 102 31.69 1.39 -1.38
CA VAL A 102 30.68 2.05 -0.54
C VAL A 102 31.28 2.23 0.85
N ALA A 103 31.64 3.47 1.19
CA ALA A 103 32.29 3.80 2.46
C ALA A 103 31.34 3.57 3.65
N VAL A 104 31.91 3.41 4.84
CA VAL A 104 31.18 3.29 6.10
C VAL A 104 30.22 4.48 6.28
N GLY A 105 28.96 4.19 6.62
CA GLY A 105 27.94 5.21 6.83
C GLY A 105 27.53 5.97 5.56
N SER A 106 27.90 5.49 4.37
CA SER A 106 27.52 6.09 3.09
C SER A 106 26.56 5.22 2.28
N SER A 107 25.87 5.83 1.32
CA SER A 107 24.94 5.15 0.42
C SER A 107 25.38 5.24 -1.03
N ALA A 108 25.10 4.18 -1.80
CA ALA A 108 25.10 4.18 -3.25
C ALA A 108 23.68 3.90 -3.76
N ALA A 109 23.29 4.52 -4.87
CA ALA A 109 21.96 4.37 -5.44
C ALA A 109 22.04 3.95 -6.91
N HIS A 110 21.10 3.09 -7.31
CA HIS A 110 20.87 2.70 -8.69
C HIS A 110 19.38 2.81 -9.02
N SER A 111 19.05 3.13 -10.26
CA SER A 111 17.67 3.16 -10.71
C SER A 111 17.55 2.76 -12.16
N TYR A 112 16.44 2.10 -12.49
CA TYR A 112 16.07 1.76 -13.86
C TYR A 112 14.57 1.97 -14.05
N VAL A 113 14.14 2.09 -15.30
CA VAL A 113 12.75 2.40 -15.64
C VAL A 113 12.14 1.22 -16.37
N VAL A 114 10.99 0.77 -15.87
CA VAL A 114 10.16 -0.23 -16.53
C VAL A 114 8.86 0.41 -17.00
N LYS A 115 8.32 -0.06 -18.13
CA LYS A 115 6.98 0.29 -18.58
C LYS A 115 6.01 -0.78 -18.11
N VAL A 116 4.86 -0.34 -17.60
CA VAL A 116 3.75 -1.22 -17.28
C VAL A 116 3.05 -1.55 -18.59
N ALA A 117 3.40 -2.66 -19.23
CA ALA A 117 2.86 -3.01 -20.54
C ALA A 117 1.44 -3.57 -20.44
N ALA A 118 1.28 -4.67 -19.68
CA ALA A 118 0.02 -5.38 -19.54
C ALA A 118 -0.20 -5.95 -18.12
N ALA A 119 0.61 -5.54 -17.13
CA ALA A 119 0.43 -5.99 -15.77
C ALA A 119 -0.95 -5.57 -15.21
N GLU A 120 -1.56 -6.47 -14.45
CA GLU A 120 -2.83 -6.28 -13.77
C GLU A 120 -2.76 -6.86 -12.35
N GLY A 121 -3.32 -6.13 -11.39
CA GLY A 121 -3.34 -6.56 -9.99
C GLY A 121 -1.97 -6.43 -9.31
N PHE A 122 -1.70 -7.28 -8.33
CA PHE A 122 -0.47 -7.21 -7.55
C PHE A 122 0.70 -7.86 -8.29
N ALA A 123 1.73 -7.07 -8.53
CA ALA A 123 3.00 -7.53 -9.05
C ALA A 123 4.08 -7.50 -7.96
N THR A 124 4.88 -8.56 -7.92
CA THR A 124 6.02 -8.69 -7.01
C THR A 124 7.30 -8.56 -7.81
N PHE A 125 8.14 -7.61 -7.41
CA PHE A 125 9.51 -7.51 -7.89
C PHE A 125 10.41 -8.26 -6.89
N GLU A 126 11.07 -9.29 -7.40
CA GLU A 126 11.96 -10.13 -6.59
C GLU A 126 13.10 -9.32 -5.97
N PRO A 127 13.65 -9.77 -4.83
CA PRO A 127 14.85 -9.19 -4.23
C PRO A 127 16.01 -9.10 -5.22
N ALA A 128 16.66 -7.94 -5.28
CA ALA A 128 17.92 -7.81 -5.99
C ALA A 128 19.03 -8.48 -5.19
N LYS A 129 19.95 -9.15 -5.89
CA LYS A 129 21.15 -9.74 -5.30
C LYS A 129 22.30 -8.75 -5.36
N VAL A 130 23.01 -8.58 -4.26
CA VAL A 130 24.22 -7.76 -4.19
C VAL A 130 25.39 -8.59 -3.69
N THR A 131 26.48 -8.60 -4.44
CA THR A 131 27.74 -9.26 -4.08
C THR A 131 28.82 -8.21 -3.83
N TYR A 132 29.61 -8.36 -2.78
CA TYR A 132 30.63 -7.38 -2.41
C TYR A 132 31.73 -8.02 -1.56
N LYS A 133 32.90 -7.39 -1.47
CA LYS A 133 33.94 -7.78 -0.51
C LYS A 133 33.84 -6.94 0.76
N ALA A 134 33.80 -7.61 1.90
CA ALA A 134 33.61 -6.94 3.19
C ALA A 134 34.82 -6.09 3.61
N ASP A 135 36.01 -6.43 3.11
CA ASP A 135 37.27 -5.69 3.25
C ASP A 135 38.06 -5.75 1.93
N ALA A 136 39.19 -5.05 1.82
CA ALA A 136 39.96 -4.99 0.56
C ALA A 136 40.38 -6.39 0.04
N ASP A 137 40.80 -7.26 0.96
CA ASP A 137 41.23 -8.64 0.68
C ASP A 137 40.26 -9.68 1.27
N GLY A 138 39.06 -9.26 1.68
CA GLY A 138 38.06 -10.11 2.32
C GLY A 138 37.35 -11.04 1.33
N GLU A 139 36.68 -12.06 1.87
CA GLU A 139 35.81 -12.96 1.10
C GLU A 139 34.61 -12.23 0.51
N GLU A 140 34.11 -12.73 -0.63
CA GLU A 140 32.87 -12.24 -1.22
C GLU A 140 31.67 -12.57 -0.34
N GLN A 141 30.95 -11.53 0.05
CA GLN A 141 29.69 -11.58 0.76
C GLN A 141 28.55 -11.38 -0.23
N THR A 142 27.41 -11.99 0.06
CA THR A 142 26.16 -11.81 -0.68
C THR A 142 25.09 -11.29 0.27
N THR A 143 24.39 -10.26 -0.15
CA THR A 143 23.16 -9.77 0.50
C THR A 143 22.04 -9.64 -0.53
N VAL A 144 20.81 -9.50 -0.04
CA VAL A 144 19.62 -9.34 -0.88
C VAL A 144 18.83 -8.11 -0.44
N SER A 145 18.11 -7.51 -1.38
CA SER A 145 17.22 -6.39 -1.06
C SER A 145 15.92 -6.85 -0.43
N THR A 146 15.16 -5.89 0.08
CA THR A 146 13.73 -6.10 0.30
C THR A 146 13.03 -6.42 -1.04
N PRO A 147 12.04 -7.32 -1.08
CA PRO A 147 11.12 -7.41 -2.22
C PRO A 147 10.29 -6.14 -2.30
N ALA A 148 9.85 -5.78 -3.50
CA ALA A 148 8.99 -4.61 -3.71
C ALA A 148 7.69 -5.03 -4.38
N TYR A 149 6.57 -4.51 -3.87
CA TYR A 149 5.23 -4.85 -4.36
C TYR A 149 4.56 -3.61 -4.93
N VAL A 150 3.87 -3.76 -6.05
CA VAL A 150 3.11 -2.68 -6.65
C VAL A 150 1.79 -3.21 -7.22
N GLU A 151 0.72 -2.46 -7.01
CA GLU A 151 -0.55 -2.72 -7.66
C GLU A 151 -0.54 -2.04 -9.04
N ALA A 152 -0.67 -2.85 -10.09
CA ALA A 152 -0.84 -2.41 -11.46
C ALA A 152 -2.33 -2.18 -11.74
N ILE A 153 -2.66 -0.94 -12.10
CA ILE A 153 -4.01 -0.51 -12.42
C ILE A 153 -4.11 -0.03 -13.87
N THR A 154 -5.31 -0.09 -14.42
CA THR A 154 -5.63 0.47 -15.72
C THR A 154 -5.69 2.00 -15.66
N ALA A 155 -5.51 2.67 -16.80
CA ALA A 155 -5.70 4.12 -16.90
C ALA A 155 -7.13 4.56 -16.50
N VAL A 156 -8.14 3.72 -16.75
CA VAL A 156 -9.53 3.99 -16.35
C VAL A 156 -9.68 3.96 -14.83
N GLN A 157 -9.06 2.99 -14.14
CA GLN A 157 -9.07 2.92 -12.68
C GLN A 157 -8.33 4.11 -12.05
N GLU A 158 -7.22 4.57 -12.65
CA GLU A 158 -6.52 5.78 -12.19
C GLU A 158 -7.44 7.02 -12.28
N LEU A 159 -8.12 7.20 -13.42
CA LEU A 159 -9.08 8.31 -13.59
C LEU A 159 -10.25 8.21 -12.62
N GLN A 160 -10.79 7.01 -12.38
CA GLN A 160 -11.84 6.80 -11.38
C GLN A 160 -11.34 7.19 -9.99
N HIS A 161 -10.11 6.83 -9.62
CA HIS A 161 -9.53 7.21 -8.34
C HIS A 161 -9.40 8.73 -8.20
N TYR A 162 -8.90 9.43 -9.22
CA TYR A 162 -8.82 10.90 -9.19
C TYR A 162 -10.20 11.56 -9.16
N ALA A 163 -11.19 11.01 -9.88
CA ALA A 163 -12.56 11.49 -9.82
C ALA A 163 -13.17 11.34 -8.42
N LEU A 164 -12.89 10.23 -7.71
CA LEU A 164 -13.33 10.01 -6.34
C LEU A 164 -12.66 10.99 -5.36
N ILE A 165 -11.35 11.24 -5.51
CA ILE A 165 -10.65 12.26 -4.73
C ILE A 165 -11.23 13.64 -4.98
N GLY A 166 -11.39 14.02 -6.26
CA GLY A 166 -11.97 15.31 -6.65
C GLY A 166 -13.37 15.48 -6.09
N GLY A 167 -14.20 14.43 -6.16
CA GLY A 167 -15.52 14.36 -5.54
C GLY A 167 -15.49 14.59 -4.05
N LYS A 168 -14.61 13.88 -3.34
CA LYS A 168 -14.42 14.04 -1.90
C LYS A 168 -14.13 15.49 -1.53
N TYR A 169 -13.28 16.18 -2.29
CA TYR A 169 -12.99 17.59 -2.00
C TYR A 169 -14.15 18.52 -2.38
N ALA A 170 -14.73 18.35 -3.56
CA ALA A 170 -15.84 19.18 -4.04
C ALA A 170 -17.09 19.07 -3.14
N SER A 171 -17.32 17.89 -2.56
CA SER A 171 -18.48 17.60 -1.72
C SER A 171 -18.19 17.72 -0.22
N LEU A 172 -17.05 18.32 0.19
CA LEU A 172 -16.62 18.39 1.60
C LEU A 172 -16.63 17.04 2.32
N GLY A 173 -16.30 15.97 1.59
CA GLY A 173 -16.20 14.61 2.11
C GLY A 173 -17.46 13.77 2.02
N MET A 174 -18.56 14.27 1.46
CA MET A 174 -19.80 13.48 1.31
C MET A 174 -19.79 12.43 0.18
N MET A 175 -18.99 12.63 -0.88
CA MET A 175 -18.90 11.74 -2.03
C MET A 175 -17.50 11.13 -2.11
N ARG A 176 -17.30 10.00 -1.43
CA ARG A 176 -15.98 9.33 -1.31
C ARG A 176 -15.90 8.04 -2.10
N THR A 177 -17.05 7.46 -2.42
CA THR A 177 -17.18 6.20 -3.14
C THR A 177 -18.00 6.40 -4.41
N SER A 178 -17.86 5.47 -5.36
CA SER A 178 -18.70 5.45 -6.57
C SER A 178 -20.18 5.36 -6.21
N ARG A 179 -20.53 4.65 -5.11
CA ARG A 179 -21.90 4.54 -4.62
C ARG A 179 -22.45 5.88 -4.14
N ASP A 180 -21.65 6.70 -3.47
CA ASP A 180 -22.09 8.01 -2.99
C ASP A 180 -22.47 8.93 -4.17
N TRP A 181 -21.70 8.87 -5.24
CA TRP A 181 -21.99 9.58 -6.49
C TRP A 181 -23.32 9.15 -7.12
N PHE A 182 -23.58 7.84 -7.21
CA PHE A 182 -24.88 7.34 -7.69
C PHE A 182 -26.04 7.75 -6.78
N THR A 183 -25.80 7.77 -5.47
CA THR A 183 -26.82 8.18 -4.49
C THR A 183 -27.11 9.68 -4.62
N ALA A 184 -26.08 10.51 -4.79
CA ALA A 184 -26.22 11.94 -5.01
C ALA A 184 -26.99 12.24 -6.31
N PHE A 185 -26.68 11.52 -7.39
CA PHE A 185 -27.44 11.62 -8.65
C PHE A 185 -28.91 11.25 -8.45
N ALA A 186 -29.20 10.16 -7.75
CA ALA A 186 -30.57 9.75 -7.47
C ALA A 186 -31.35 10.81 -6.66
N VAL A 187 -30.73 11.39 -5.63
CA VAL A 187 -31.33 12.47 -4.84
C VAL A 187 -31.60 13.71 -5.70
N LEU A 188 -30.63 14.12 -6.52
CA LEU A 188 -30.81 15.27 -7.43
C LEU A 188 -31.89 15.00 -8.48
N ALA A 189 -32.01 13.77 -8.99
CA ALA A 189 -33.08 13.40 -9.92
C ALA A 189 -34.46 13.48 -9.26
N VAL A 190 -34.61 13.01 -8.02
CA VAL A 190 -35.86 13.11 -7.25
C VAL A 190 -36.21 14.57 -6.97
N LEU A 191 -35.24 15.38 -6.53
CA LEU A 191 -35.44 16.81 -6.30
C LEU A 191 -35.82 17.55 -7.59
N GLY A 192 -35.13 17.26 -8.69
CA GLY A 192 -35.42 17.82 -10.02
C GLY A 192 -36.84 17.46 -10.49
N ALA A 193 -37.26 16.20 -10.33
CA ALA A 193 -38.60 15.76 -10.64
C ALA A 193 -39.67 16.46 -9.78
N ALA A 194 -39.42 16.62 -8.47
CA ALA A 194 -40.33 17.31 -7.57
C ALA A 194 -40.47 18.81 -7.91
N LEU A 195 -39.35 19.50 -8.16
CA LEU A 195 -39.35 20.92 -8.54
C LEU A 195 -39.98 21.13 -9.92
N GLY A 196 -39.63 20.30 -10.89
CA GLY A 196 -40.22 20.32 -12.24
C GLY A 196 -41.72 20.04 -12.21
N GLY A 197 -42.15 19.03 -11.45
CA GLY A 197 -43.56 18.70 -11.24
C GLY A 197 -44.35 19.83 -10.58
N ASN A 198 -43.79 20.47 -9.54
CA ASN A 198 -44.41 21.63 -8.90
C ASN A 198 -44.53 22.84 -9.85
N SER A 199 -43.50 23.10 -10.66
CA SER A 199 -43.52 24.16 -11.67
C SER A 199 -44.58 23.90 -12.74
N ALA A 200 -44.64 22.67 -13.27
CA ALA A 200 -45.65 22.25 -14.24
C ALA A 200 -47.07 22.33 -13.66
N TYR A 201 -47.27 21.87 -12.41
CA TYR A 201 -48.55 21.97 -11.70
C TYR A 201 -49.02 23.42 -11.55
N LYS A 202 -48.13 24.32 -11.10
CA LYS A 202 -48.43 25.76 -11.00
C LYS A 202 -48.79 26.33 -12.36
N GLY A 203 -48.02 26.03 -13.41
CA GLY A 203 -48.31 26.48 -14.78
C GLY A 203 -49.68 26.05 -15.28
N VAL A 204 -50.03 24.76 -15.12
CA VAL A 204 -51.34 24.22 -15.51
C VAL A 204 -52.48 24.83 -14.70
N SER A 205 -52.32 24.97 -13.38
CA SER A 205 -53.36 25.54 -12.53
C SER A 205 -53.64 27.01 -12.87
N THR A 206 -52.61 27.84 -13.07
CA THR A 206 -52.76 29.23 -13.53
C THR A 206 -53.37 29.31 -14.92
N ALA A 207 -52.99 28.43 -15.85
CA ALA A 207 -53.60 28.38 -17.19
C ALA A 207 -55.11 28.07 -17.11
N ARG A 208 -55.51 27.12 -16.26
CA ARG A 208 -56.92 26.76 -16.04
C ARG A 208 -57.72 27.90 -15.41
N THR A 209 -57.19 28.59 -14.40
CA THR A 209 -57.88 29.74 -13.80
C THR A 209 -58.02 30.89 -14.79
N ASN A 210 -57.00 31.16 -15.60
CA ASN A 210 -57.07 32.18 -16.65
C ASN A 210 -58.08 31.82 -17.74
N GLN A 211 -58.18 30.56 -18.15
CA GLN A 211 -59.23 30.12 -19.09
C GLN A 211 -60.63 30.30 -18.51
N ARG A 212 -60.84 29.96 -17.23
CA ARG A 212 -62.13 30.19 -16.55
C ARG A 212 -62.46 31.68 -16.47
N ARG A 213 -61.49 32.52 -16.12
CA ARG A 213 -61.65 33.99 -16.11
C ARG A 213 -62.00 34.55 -17.49
N LYS A 214 -61.32 34.09 -18.55
CA LYS A 214 -61.63 34.50 -19.93
C LYS A 214 -63.06 34.14 -20.35
N LYS A 215 -63.53 32.94 -20.00
CA LYS A 215 -64.90 32.52 -20.27
C LYS A 215 -65.93 33.38 -19.52
N ALA A 216 -65.72 33.63 -18.22
CA ALA A 216 -66.61 34.45 -17.41
C ALA A 216 -66.69 35.90 -17.91
N LEU A 217 -65.58 36.49 -18.38
CA LEU A 217 -65.62 37.83 -18.99
C LEU A 217 -66.38 37.86 -20.31
N ALA A 218 -66.21 36.83 -21.16
CA ALA A 218 -66.93 36.72 -22.43
C ALA A 218 -68.45 36.54 -22.23
N GLU A 219 -68.88 35.93 -21.12
CA GLU A 219 -70.29 35.84 -20.73
C GLU A 219 -70.85 37.20 -20.30
N LEU A 220 -70.11 37.97 -19.48
CA LEU A 220 -70.52 39.31 -19.06
C LEU A 220 -70.62 40.31 -20.23
N GLU A 221 -69.72 40.23 -21.21
CA GLU A 221 -69.78 41.06 -22.43
C GLU A 221 -70.99 40.74 -23.32
N LYS A 222 -71.57 39.55 -23.20
CA LYS A 222 -72.73 39.13 -23.99
C LYS A 222 -74.06 39.63 -23.40
N ASP A 223 -74.08 39.89 -22.10
CA ASP A 223 -75.26 40.33 -21.35
C ASP A 223 -75.35 41.87 -21.17
N ALA A 224 -74.36 42.63 -21.67
CA ALA A 224 -74.31 44.09 -21.68
C ALA A 224 -74.74 44.69 -23.03
#